data_AF-A0A1Z5L7Y3-F1
#
_entry.id   AF-A0A1Z5L7Y3-F1
#
_cell.length_a   1.000
_cell.length_b   1.000
_cell.length_c   1.000
_cell.angle_alpha   90.00
_cell.angle_beta   90.00
_cell.angle_gamma   90.00
#
_symmetry.space_group_name_H-M   'P 1'
#
loop_
_entity.id
_entity.type
_entity.pdbx_description
1 polymer ?
#
loop_
_entity_poly.entity_id
_entity_poly.type
_entity_poly.pdbx_seq_one_letter_code
_entity_poly.pdbx_strand_id
1 'polypeptide(L)' 'MGKCFVPFCNSGYKSCREKYSLFKPPDDEAGLDAWRRAILRKERVLQRTDRVKEEGRPCKRRCALHF' A
#
# COMPACT_ATOMS: atom_id res chain seq x y z
N MET A 1 13.66 -4.58 -3.53
CA MET A 1 12.48 -4.92 -2.71
C MET A 1 11.93 -3.63 -2.10
N GLY A 2 10.74 -3.17 -2.50
CA GLY A 2 10.12 -1.95 -1.97
C GLY A 2 9.31 -2.23 -0.71
N LYS A 3 9.19 -1.24 0.18
CA LYS A 3 8.29 -1.29 1.34
C LYS A 3 6.89 -0.87 0.91
N CYS A 4 5.85 -1.47 1.51
CA CYS A 4 4.48 -1.04 1.29
C CYS A 4 4.27 0.40 1.76
N PHE A 5 3.55 1.19 0.97
CA PHE A 5 3.20 2.56 1.30
C PHE A 5 2.05 2.66 2.30
N VAL A 6 1.19 1.64 2.38
CA VAL A 6 0.03 1.66 3.27
C VAL A 6 0.50 1.75 4.73
N PRO A 7 0.01 2.72 5.52
CA PRO A 7 0.39 2.84 6.92
C PRO A 7 0.03 1.57 7.69
N PHE A 8 0.85 1.23 8.69
CA PHE A 8 0.73 0.00 9.49
C PHE A 8 0.87 -1.32 8.71
N CYS A 9 1.17 -1.28 7.41
CA CYS A 9 1.44 -2.45 6.58
C CYS A 9 2.93 -2.83 6.69
N ASN A 10 3.22 -4.01 7.23
CA ASN A 10 4.61 -4.50 7.35
C ASN A 10 5.09 -5.23 6.08
N SER A 11 4.28 -5.32 5.02
CA SER A 11 4.68 -5.93 3.76
C SER A 11 5.88 -5.20 3.14
N GLY A 12 6.88 -5.95 2.69
CA GLY A 12 8.14 -5.36 2.23
C GLY A 12 9.19 -5.14 3.33
N TYR A 13 8.83 -5.25 4.61
CA TYR A 13 9.79 -5.22 5.72
C TYR A 13 10.36 -6.63 5.96
N LYS A 14 11.63 -6.71 6.40
CA LYS A 14 12.29 -7.99 6.73
C LYS A 14 11.53 -8.82 7.77
N SER A 15 10.68 -8.17 8.58
CA SER A 15 9.84 -8.81 9.59
C SER A 15 8.63 -9.55 9.02
N CYS A 16 8.18 -9.24 7.80
CA CYS A 16 7.13 -9.99 7.11
C CYS A 16 7.74 -11.19 6.38
N ARG A 17 7.62 -12.37 6.99
CA ARG A 17 8.03 -13.66 6.41
C ARG A 17 7.06 -14.22 5.36
N GLU A 18 5.86 -13.65 5.25
CA GLU A 18 4.83 -14.10 4.30
C GLU A 18 5.08 -13.56 2.89
N LYS A 19 4.72 -14.36 1.88
CA LYS A 19 4.79 -13.93 0.47
C LYS A 19 3.75 -12.84 0.24
N TYR A 20 4.17 -11.71 -0.32
CA TYR A 20 3.30 -10.59 -0.66
C TYR A 20 3.52 -10.17 -2.12
N SER A 21 2.45 -9.81 -2.80
CA SER A 21 2.50 -9.12 -4.09
C SER A 21 2.32 -7.63 -3.85
N LEU A 22 3.28 -6.84 -4.34
CA LEU A 22 3.17 -5.38 -4.32
C LEU A 22 2.78 -4.90 -5.71
N PHE A 23 1.70 -4.15 -5.75
CA PHE A 23 1.17 -3.51 -6.92
C PHE A 23 1.65 -2.06 -6.99
N LYS A 24 1.66 -1.52 -8.19
CA LYS A 24 1.81 -0.09 -8.40
C LYS A 24 0.41 0.53 -8.35
N PRO A 25 0.28 1.77 -7.85
CA PRO A 25 -0.95 2.51 -8.01
C PRO A 25 -1.29 2.70 -9.50
N PRO A 26 -2.57 2.93 -9.83
CA PRO A 26 -2.99 3.27 -11.18
C PRO A 26 -2.26 4.51 -11.70
N ASP A 27 -2.00 4.55 -13.02
CA ASP A 27 -1.33 5.67 -13.68
C ASP A 27 -2.30 6.86 -13.87
N ASP A 28 -3.60 6.56 -14.02
CA ASP A 28 -4.66 7.56 -14.14
C ASP A 28 -4.80 8.43 -12.88
N GLU A 29 -4.90 9.75 -13.08
CA GLU A 29 -4.99 10.70 -11.98
C GLU A 29 -6.23 10.47 -11.10
N ALA A 30 -7.36 10.10 -11.68
CA ALA A 30 -8.59 9.80 -10.94
C ALA A 30 -8.43 8.56 -10.04
N GLY A 31 -7.76 7.53 -10.55
CA GLY A 31 -7.44 6.33 -9.77
C GLY A 31 -6.45 6.68 -8.66
N LEU A 32 -5.38 7.41 -8.99
CA LEU A 32 -4.37 7.81 -8.01
C LEU A 32 -4.96 8.68 -6.90
N ASP A 33 -5.91 9.57 -7.24
CA ASP A 33 -6.62 10.40 -6.27
C ASP A 33 -7.53 9.57 -5.35
N ALA A 34 -8.28 8.60 -5.89
CA ALA A 34 -9.05 7.66 -5.07
C ALA A 34 -8.15 6.90 -4.08
N TRP A 35 -6.98 6.46 -4.55
CA TRP A 35 -5.99 5.79 -3.69
C TRP A 35 -5.37 6.73 -2.65
N ARG A 36 -5.14 8.01 -2.97
CA ARG A 36 -4.66 9.01 -2.00
C ARG A 36 -5.69 9.28 -0.91
N ARG A 37 -6.97 9.31 -1.27
CA ARG A 37 -8.08 9.46 -0.32
C ARG A 37 -8.24 8.23 0.57
N ALA A 38 -8.07 7.03 0.02
CA ALA A 38 -8.12 5.78 0.79
C ALA A 38 -6.88 5.56 1.66
N ILE A 39 -5.68 5.88 1.16
CA ILE A 39 -4.40 5.77 1.89
C ILE A 39 -4.05 7.10 2.55
N LEU A 40 -4.73 7.43 3.65
CA LEU A 40 -4.39 8.61 4.44
C LEU A 40 -3.07 8.37 5.19
N ARG A 41 -2.01 9.06 4.77
CA ARG A 41 -0.71 9.06 5.45
C ARG A 41 -0.31 10.51 5.78
N LYS A 42 -0.05 10.78 7.06
CA LYS A 42 0.30 12.14 7.53
C LYS A 42 1.67 12.63 7.04
N GLU A 43 2.64 11.73 6.86
CA GLU A 43 4.02 12.11 6.50
C GLU A 43 4.22 12.41 5.01
N ARG A 44 3.48 11.73 4.12
CA ARG A 44 3.66 11.89 2.66
C ARG A 44 2.46 11.39 1.87
N VAL A 45 2.24 11.98 0.70
CA VAL A 45 1.19 11.59 -0.26
C VAL A 45 1.68 10.43 -1.14
N LEU A 46 0.75 9.56 -1.56
CA LEU A 46 1.05 8.45 -2.47
C LEU A 46 1.55 8.96 -3.83
N GLN A 47 2.74 8.49 -4.22
CA GLN A 47 3.35 8.73 -5.52
C GLN A 47 3.18 7.51 -6.43
N ARG A 48 3.23 7.72 -7.74
CA ARG A 48 3.19 6.65 -8.75
C ARG A 48 4.35 5.63 -8.63
N THR A 49 5.45 6.03 -8.01
CA THR A 49 6.63 5.20 -7.78
C THR A 49 6.49 4.33 -6.53
N ASP A 50 5.52 4.63 -5.67
CA ASP A 50 5.25 3.85 -4.47
C ASP A 50 4.63 2.50 -4.81
N ARG A 51 4.68 1.60 -3.83
CA ARG A 51 4.13 0.27 -3.95
C ARG A 51 3.17 -0.04 -2.82
N VAL A 52 2.12 -0.76 -3.14
CA VAL A 52 0.94 -0.96 -2.31
C VAL A 52 0.50 -2.42 -2.42
N LYS A 53 0.01 -3.03 -1.34
CA LYS A 53 -0.45 -4.43 -1.36
C LYS A 53 -1.98 -4.42 -1.47
N GLU A 54 -2.55 -5.23 -2.37
CA GLU A 54 -4.00 -5.47 -2.41
C GLU A 54 -4.48 -6.19 -1.14
N GLU A 55 -5.70 -5.85 -0.71
CA GLU A 55 -6.33 -6.41 0.48
C GLU A 55 -6.71 -7.89 0.25
N GLY A 56 -6.16 -8.78 1.08
CA GLY A 56 -6.37 -10.22 0.92
C GLY A 56 -5.37 -11.10 1.69
N ARG A 57 -5.42 -11.06 3.05
CA ARG A 57 -4.69 -11.91 4.02
C ARG A 57 -3.14 -11.79 4.10
N PRO A 58 -2.52 -12.28 5.18
CA PRO A 58 -2.14 -11.52 6.37
C PRO A 58 -0.66 -11.07 6.37
N CYS A 59 -0.42 -9.96 7.07
CA CYS A 59 0.83 -9.72 7.79
C CYS A 59 0.49 -8.85 9.00
N LYS A 60 -0.23 -9.46 9.97
CA LYS A 60 -0.65 -9.01 11.31
C LYS A 60 -1.19 -7.58 11.58
N ARG A 61 -1.25 -6.66 10.62
CA ARG A 61 -2.02 -5.41 10.74
C ARG A 61 -2.73 -5.12 9.42
N ARG A 62 -4.05 -4.90 9.54
CA ARG A 62 -4.99 -4.72 8.45
C ARG A 62 -4.54 -3.53 7.60
N CYS A 63 -4.13 -3.79 6.36
CA CYS A 63 -3.91 -2.75 5.37
C CYS A 63 -5.31 -2.47 4.80
N ALA A 64 -6.10 -1.64 5.49
CA ALA A 64 -7.46 -1.34 5.09
C ALA A 64 -7.43 -0.36 3.93
N LEU A 65 -7.48 -0.89 2.71
CA LEU A 65 -7.76 -0.14 1.51
C LEU A 65 -9.12 -0.56 1.00
N HIS A 66 -10.14 0.12 1.50
CA HIS A 66 -11.48 0.00 0.96
C HIS A 66 -11.55 0.82 -0.32
N PHE A 67 -11.71 0.13 -1.46
CA PHE A 67 -12.17 0.72 -2.72
C PHE A 67 -13.66 0.46 -2.88
#